data_AF-A0A662F018-F1
#
_entry.id   AF-A0A662F018-F1
#
_cell.length_a   1.000
_cell.length_b   1.000
_cell.length_c   1.000
_cell.angle_alpha   90.00
_cell.angle_beta   90.00
_cell.angle_gamma   90.00
#
_symmetry.space_group_name_H-M   'P 1'
#
loop_
_entity.id
_entity.type
_entity.pdbx_description
1 polymer ?
#
loop_
_entity_poly.entity_id
_entity_poly.type
_entity_poly.pdbx_seq_one_letter_code
_entity_poly.pdbx_strand_id
1 'polypeptide(L)'
;LTPGQARNLEARTNCKIIDRTQLILDIFAQHAVTKEARLQVELAQLRYLLPRLRGWGEALTRLGGGIGTRGPGETKLKLDRKKITRRIHAIKKRLEKARAERETQRARRVRGELPLIAIVGYTNSGKSTLLNRLCSADLLVEDKLFATLSTAVRRGEVTPGRPALFIDTVGFIRDLPHHLVPAFASTLEAAQEADLILHVTDAASPNRDAEHRAVRETLTAQVFTDGTVPPPILDVLNKCDLVEGESGFPGGVWISAREGTNIDRLRARIKEELDRGQERVRLFVPYSAIALFHRMVGKGEELNYVPGGMETTVTIPPALLPRLRRAGVEIISPAASPRR
;
A
#
# COMPACT_ATOMS: atom_id res chain seq x y z
N LEU A 1 17.60 20.54 7.04
CA LEU A 1 18.62 20.97 8.04
C LEU A 1 19.96 20.40 7.64
N THR A 2 21.00 21.24 7.57
CA THR A 2 22.36 20.73 7.36
C THR A 2 22.84 20.00 8.63
N PRO A 3 23.83 19.10 8.52
CA PRO A 3 24.37 18.40 9.69
C PRO A 3 24.89 19.36 10.77
N GLY A 4 25.49 20.50 10.37
CA GLY A 4 25.97 21.53 11.29
C GLY A 4 24.85 22.29 11.99
N GLN A 5 23.74 22.59 11.29
CA GLN A 5 22.58 23.25 11.89
C GLN A 5 21.90 22.37 12.95
N ALA A 6 21.67 21.09 12.64
CA ALA A 6 21.06 20.16 13.59
C ALA A 6 21.87 20.07 14.88
N ARG A 7 23.20 20.00 14.76
CA ARG A 7 24.11 19.97 15.91
C ARG A 7 24.03 21.22 16.78
N ASN A 8 24.06 22.40 16.16
CA ASN A 8 24.02 23.66 16.90
C ASN A 8 22.71 23.81 17.69
N LEU A 9 21.62 23.26 17.15
CA LEU A 9 20.34 23.18 17.84
C LEU A 9 20.40 22.19 19.00
N GLU A 10 20.87 20.95 18.79
CA GLU A 10 21.01 19.94 19.86
C GLU A 10 21.86 20.44 21.03
N ALA A 11 22.97 21.13 20.76
CA ALA A 11 23.85 21.67 21.79
C ALA A 11 23.20 22.79 22.62
N ARG A 12 22.27 23.56 22.04
CA ARG A 12 21.59 24.67 22.71
C ARG A 12 20.31 24.23 23.43
N THR A 13 19.63 23.22 22.91
CA THR A 13 18.35 22.75 23.46
C THR A 13 18.49 21.55 24.39
N ASN A 14 19.64 20.86 24.35
CA ASN A 14 19.90 19.60 25.05
C ASN A 14 18.85 18.50 24.72
N CYS A 15 18.18 18.62 23.57
CA CYS A 15 17.15 17.72 23.08
C CYS A 15 17.59 17.12 21.73
N LYS A 16 17.19 15.87 21.46
CA LYS A 16 17.41 15.23 20.16
C LYS A 16 16.68 16.00 19.05
N ILE A 17 17.39 16.42 18.02
CA ILE A 17 16.78 17.14 16.89
C ILE A 17 16.52 16.15 15.75
N ILE A 18 15.24 15.95 15.45
CA ILE A 18 14.77 15.11 14.34
C ILE A 18 14.35 16.05 13.22
N ASP A 19 15.05 15.98 12.09
CA ASP A 19 14.62 16.74 10.91
C ASP A 19 13.57 15.98 10.09
N ARG A 20 12.96 16.70 9.13
CA ARG A 20 11.91 16.16 8.26
C ARG A 20 12.30 14.83 7.62
N THR A 21 13.54 14.68 7.16
CA THR A 21 14.00 13.45 6.50
C THR A 21 14.10 12.28 7.48
N GLN A 22 14.64 12.52 8.68
CA GLN A 22 14.72 11.49 9.72
C GLN A 22 13.32 11.04 10.16
N LEU A 23 12.40 11.98 10.37
CA LEU A 23 11.02 11.65 10.73
C LEU A 23 10.34 10.78 9.67
N ILE A 24 10.51 11.12 8.38
CA ILE A 24 9.96 10.34 7.27
C ILE A 24 10.53 8.91 7.26
N LEU A 25 11.85 8.76 7.41
CA LEU A 25 12.51 7.46 7.48
C LEU A 25 12.01 6.62 8.66
N ASP A 26 11.77 7.24 9.81
CA ASP A 26 11.26 6.56 11.00
C ASP A 26 9.81 6.11 10.80
N ILE A 27 8.98 6.93 10.14
CA ILE A 27 7.62 6.54 9.73
C ILE A 27 7.68 5.36 8.74
N PHE A 28 8.57 5.39 7.74
CA PHE A 28 8.71 4.28 6.79
C PHE A 28 9.17 3.00 7.48
N ALA A 29 10.05 3.11 8.48
CA ALA A 29 10.53 1.95 9.24
C ALA A 29 9.39 1.27 10.01
N GLN A 30 8.44 2.05 10.55
CA GLN A 30 7.27 1.53 11.24
C GLN A 30 6.31 0.80 10.28
N HIS A 31 6.21 1.23 9.03
CA HIS A 31 5.31 0.65 8.02
C HIS A 31 5.99 -0.41 7.13
N ALA A 32 7.30 -0.64 7.32
CA ALA A 32 8.04 -1.64 6.57
C ALA A 32 7.75 -3.05 7.10
N VAL A 33 6.76 -3.70 6.49
CA VAL A 33 6.34 -5.06 6.87
C VAL A 33 7.30 -6.11 6.35
N THR A 34 7.57 -6.07 5.04
CA THR A 34 8.31 -7.13 4.37
C THR A 34 9.79 -7.03 4.71
N LYS A 35 10.49 -8.17 4.65
CA LYS A 35 11.95 -8.20 4.82
C LYS A 35 12.65 -7.27 3.82
N GLU A 36 12.12 -7.18 2.60
CA GLU A 36 12.62 -6.31 1.56
C GLU A 36 12.39 -4.83 1.88
N ALA A 37 11.17 -4.44 2.27
CA ALA A 37 10.86 -3.07 2.69
C ALA A 37 11.73 -2.63 3.87
N ARG A 38 11.94 -3.51 4.87
CA ARG A 38 12.82 -3.23 6.01
C ARG A 38 14.26 -2.99 5.58
N LEU A 39 14.77 -3.81 4.65
CA LEU A 39 16.12 -3.65 4.10
C LEU A 39 16.26 -2.35 3.30
N GLN A 40 15.25 -1.95 2.53
CA GLN A 40 15.26 -0.69 1.77
C GLN A 40 15.21 0.53 2.69
N VAL A 41 14.39 0.50 3.74
CA VAL A 41 14.36 1.57 4.73
C VAL A 41 15.68 1.64 5.50
N GLU A 42 16.25 0.50 5.90
CA GLU A 42 17.58 0.45 6.53
C GLU A 42 18.65 1.04 5.60
N LEU A 43 18.62 0.69 4.30
CA LEU A 43 19.52 1.25 3.30
C LEU A 43 19.40 2.77 3.22
N ALA A 44 18.17 3.31 3.21
CA ALA A 44 17.92 4.74 3.16
C ALA A 44 18.39 5.47 4.44
N GLN A 45 18.15 4.90 5.62
CA GLN A 45 18.67 5.39 6.90
C GLN A 45 20.20 5.42 6.93
N LEU A 46 20.86 4.35 6.47
CA LEU A 46 22.33 4.30 6.42
C LEU A 46 22.91 5.32 5.43
N ARG A 47 22.27 5.52 4.26
CA ARG A 47 22.69 6.55 3.29
C ARG A 47 22.52 7.96 3.82
N TYR A 48 21.47 8.20 4.62
CA TYR A 48 21.24 9.48 5.28
C TYR A 48 22.22 9.75 6.44
N LEU A 49 22.56 8.71 7.23
CA LEU A 49 23.49 8.81 8.36
C LEU A 49 24.95 9.00 7.91
N LEU A 50 25.35 8.34 6.82
CA LEU A 50 26.74 8.34 6.34
C LEU A 50 27.39 9.73 6.20
N PRO A 51 26.76 10.73 5.54
CA PRO A 51 27.32 12.09 5.46
C PRO A 51 27.30 12.83 6.81
N ARG A 52 26.41 12.48 7.74
CA ARG A 52 26.24 13.17 9.05
C ARG A 52 27.28 12.77 10.09
N LEU A 53 27.83 11.56 9.98
CA LEU A 53 28.92 11.08 10.85
C LEU A 53 30.18 11.93 10.79
N ARG A 54 30.45 12.58 9.64
CA ARG A 54 31.58 13.53 9.52
C ARG A 54 31.45 14.71 10.49
N GLY A 55 30.24 15.25 10.62
CA GLY A 55 29.96 16.32 11.56
C GLY A 55 30.29 15.89 12.99
N TRP A 56 29.84 14.70 13.41
CA TRP A 56 30.08 14.17 14.76
C TRP A 56 31.56 14.07 15.13
N GLY A 57 32.42 13.83 14.14
CA GLY A 57 33.87 13.80 14.35
C GLY A 57 34.48 15.07 14.89
N GLU A 58 34.09 16.24 14.38
CA GLU A 58 34.72 17.50 14.75
C GLU A 58 34.48 17.90 16.22
N ALA A 59 33.41 17.45 16.89
CA ALA A 59 33.22 17.70 18.34
C ALA A 59 33.97 16.69 19.21
N LEU A 60 34.10 15.44 18.78
CA LEU A 60 34.93 14.45 19.47
C LEU A 60 36.41 14.84 19.43
N THR A 61 36.86 15.48 18.35
CA THR A 61 38.22 16.04 18.25
C THR A 61 38.41 17.29 19.12
N ARG A 62 37.35 18.08 19.36
CA ARG A 62 37.42 19.30 20.20
C ARG A 62 37.47 19.02 21.70
N LEU A 63 36.89 17.92 22.18
CA LEU A 63 36.97 17.50 23.59
C LEU A 63 38.32 16.83 23.94
N GLY A 64 39.06 16.31 22.94
CA GLY A 64 40.40 15.75 23.11
C GLY A 64 41.47 16.78 22.75
N GLY A 65 41.77 17.70 23.67
CA GLY A 65 42.82 18.69 23.47
C GLY A 65 44.21 18.06 23.29
N GLY A 66 44.99 18.62 22.36
CA GLY A 66 46.45 18.53 22.39
C GLY A 66 47.12 17.57 21.40
N ILE A 67 47.83 18.17 20.43
CA ILE A 67 49.07 17.71 19.78
C ILE A 67 49.01 16.42 18.95
N GLY A 68 48.94 16.61 17.62
CA GLY A 68 49.80 15.90 16.66
C GLY A 68 49.58 14.40 16.39
N THR A 69 48.70 13.72 17.10
CA THR A 69 48.37 12.32 16.84
C THR A 69 46.90 12.17 16.47
N ARG A 70 46.63 11.40 15.40
CA ARG A 70 45.27 11.03 14.97
C ARG A 70 44.54 10.42 16.17
N GLY A 71 43.67 11.20 16.81
CA GLY A 71 43.06 10.83 18.08
C GLY A 71 42.15 9.60 17.97
N PRO A 72 41.89 8.89 19.10
CA PRO A 72 41.05 7.70 19.13
C PRO A 72 39.63 7.92 18.58
N GLY A 73 39.12 9.16 18.61
CA GLY A 73 37.84 9.55 17.98
C GLY A 73 37.87 9.46 16.45
N GLU A 74 38.94 9.94 15.80
CA GLU A 74 39.08 9.94 14.34
C GLU A 74 39.17 8.50 13.78
N THR A 75 39.86 7.62 14.50
CA THR A 75 39.97 6.20 14.18
C THR A 75 38.64 5.47 14.35
N LYS A 76 37.90 5.73 15.45
CA LYS A 76 36.55 5.16 15.66
C LYS A 76 35.58 5.57 14.55
N LEU A 77 35.58 6.83 14.12
CA LEU A 77 34.72 7.30 13.02
C LEU A 77 35.05 6.68 11.67
N LYS A 78 36.34 6.49 11.37
CA LYS A 78 36.76 5.79 10.15
C LYS A 78 36.29 4.33 10.17
N LEU A 79 36.40 3.67 11.32
CA LEU A 79 35.92 2.30 11.51
C LEU A 79 34.39 2.21 11.37
N ASP A 80 33.64 3.12 11.98
CA ASP A 80 32.17 3.12 11.90
C ASP A 80 31.67 3.45 10.50
N ARG A 81 32.33 4.37 9.79
CA ARG A 81 32.09 4.61 8.36
C ARG A 81 32.33 3.35 7.53
N LYS A 82 33.42 2.62 7.78
CA LYS A 82 33.73 1.37 7.09
C LYS A 82 32.67 0.29 7.37
N LYS A 83 32.19 0.18 8.61
CA LYS A 83 31.08 -0.74 8.98
C LYS A 83 29.79 -0.40 8.23
N ILE A 84 29.39 0.88 8.22
CA ILE A 84 28.18 1.33 7.53
C ILE A 84 28.27 1.07 6.02
N THR A 85 29.39 1.41 5.39
CA THR A 85 29.59 1.16 3.96
C THR A 85 29.50 -0.33 3.65
N ARG A 86 30.12 -1.21 4.45
CA ARG A 86 30.00 -2.66 4.29
C ARG A 86 28.56 -3.15 4.43
N ARG A 87 27.82 -2.62 5.41
CA ARG A 87 26.41 -2.94 5.61
C ARG A 87 25.55 -2.53 4.42
N ILE A 88 25.77 -1.33 3.87
CA ILE A 88 25.10 -0.86 2.64
C ILE A 88 25.31 -1.84 1.48
N HIS A 89 26.56 -2.30 1.26
CA HIS A 89 26.85 -3.27 0.18
C HIS A 89 26.16 -4.61 0.41
N ALA A 90 26.16 -5.10 1.66
CA ALA A 90 25.49 -6.35 2.01
C ALA A 90 23.96 -6.27 1.80
N ILE A 91 23.34 -5.15 2.19
CA ILE A 91 21.91 -4.91 1.97
C ILE A 91 21.58 -4.88 0.48
N LYS A 92 22.34 -4.11 -0.33
CA LYS A 92 22.14 -4.06 -1.78
C LYS A 92 22.17 -5.45 -2.42
N LYS A 93 23.17 -6.27 -2.09
CA LYS A 93 23.27 -7.64 -2.62
C LYS A 93 22.08 -8.52 -2.21
N ARG A 94 21.54 -8.33 -1.00
CA ARG A 94 20.34 -9.05 -0.54
C ARG A 94 19.09 -8.61 -1.30
N LEU A 95 18.94 -7.32 -1.58
CA LEU A 95 17.83 -6.77 -2.35
C LEU A 95 17.82 -7.31 -3.79
N GLU A 96 18.97 -7.37 -4.45
CA GLU A 96 19.08 -7.96 -5.79
C GLU A 96 18.66 -9.45 -5.81
N LYS A 97 19.06 -10.21 -4.79
CA LYS A 97 18.65 -11.62 -4.66
C LYS A 97 17.14 -11.76 -4.42
N ALA A 98 16.57 -10.89 -3.59
CA ALA A 98 15.14 -10.91 -3.27
C ALA A 98 14.28 -10.62 -4.51
N ARG A 99 14.71 -9.69 -5.37
CA ARG A 99 14.06 -9.39 -6.66
C ARG A 99 13.97 -10.62 -7.55
N ALA A 100 15.07 -11.35 -7.74
CA ALA A 100 15.11 -12.56 -8.56
C ALA A 100 14.19 -13.69 -8.01
N GLU A 101 14.15 -13.86 -6.69
CA GLU A 101 13.26 -14.84 -6.05
C GLU A 101 11.77 -14.48 -6.22
N ARG A 102 11.46 -13.18 -6.29
CA ARG A 102 10.09 -12.65 -6.42
C ARG A 102 9.49 -12.95 -7.79
N GLU A 103 10.27 -12.81 -8.87
CA GLU A 103 9.85 -13.19 -10.22
C GLU A 103 9.39 -14.66 -10.27
N THR A 104 10.10 -15.54 -9.54
CA THR A 104 9.80 -16.97 -9.52
C THR A 104 8.57 -17.31 -8.67
N GLN A 105 8.37 -16.63 -7.52
CA GLN A 105 7.17 -16.81 -6.68
C GLN A 105 5.91 -16.26 -7.33
N ARG A 106 6.03 -15.21 -8.13
CA ARG A 106 4.89 -14.56 -8.79
C ARG A 106 4.17 -15.48 -9.77
N ALA A 107 4.91 -16.32 -10.50
CA ALA A 107 4.35 -17.32 -11.41
C ALA A 107 3.47 -18.37 -10.70
N ARG A 108 3.60 -18.51 -9.36
CA ARG A 108 2.85 -19.47 -8.55
C ARG A 108 1.65 -18.89 -7.82
N ARG A 109 1.35 -17.59 -8.01
CA ARG A 109 0.22 -16.96 -7.32
C ARG A 109 -1.10 -17.45 -7.88
N VAL A 110 -1.70 -18.38 -7.17
CA VAL A 110 -3.13 -18.66 -7.27
C VAL A 110 -3.85 -17.53 -6.53
N ARG A 111 -4.58 -16.70 -7.28
CA ARG A 111 -5.40 -15.57 -6.80
C ARG A 111 -6.11 -15.92 -5.48
N GLY A 112 -6.07 -15.01 -4.51
CA GLY A 112 -6.69 -15.18 -3.19
C GLY A 112 -8.22 -15.37 -3.27
N GLU A 113 -8.84 -15.78 -2.16
CA GLU A 113 -10.30 -15.99 -2.06
C GLU A 113 -11.09 -14.67 -2.09
N LEU A 114 -10.46 -13.52 -1.77
CA LEU A 114 -11.10 -12.20 -1.71
C LEU A 114 -10.31 -11.16 -2.52
N PRO A 115 -10.98 -10.17 -3.13
CA PRO A 115 -10.32 -9.09 -3.85
C PRO A 115 -9.53 -8.19 -2.90
N LEU A 116 -8.34 -7.77 -3.32
CA LEU A 116 -7.47 -6.89 -2.56
C LEU A 116 -7.51 -5.46 -3.13
N ILE A 117 -7.82 -4.48 -2.29
CA ILE A 117 -7.95 -3.07 -2.67
C ILE A 117 -6.90 -2.25 -1.92
N ALA A 118 -6.00 -1.58 -2.64
CA ALA A 118 -4.99 -0.71 -2.03
C ALA A 118 -5.42 0.75 -2.11
N ILE A 119 -5.25 1.50 -1.01
CA ILE A 119 -5.57 2.93 -0.94
C ILE A 119 -4.26 3.73 -0.96
N VAL A 120 -4.05 4.54 -2.00
CA VAL A 120 -2.84 5.34 -2.23
C VAL A 120 -3.17 6.83 -2.35
N GLY A 121 -2.19 7.70 -2.14
CA GLY A 121 -2.37 9.16 -2.23
C GLY A 121 -1.55 9.93 -1.20
N TYR A 122 -1.57 11.26 -1.29
CA TYR A 122 -0.80 12.14 -0.42
C TYR A 122 -1.22 12.07 1.05
N THR A 123 -0.29 12.38 1.95
CA THR A 123 -0.62 12.64 3.37
C THR A 123 -1.69 13.72 3.45
N ASN A 124 -2.64 13.56 4.37
CA ASN A 124 -3.81 14.44 4.53
C ASN A 124 -4.85 14.40 3.39
N SER A 125 -4.73 13.51 2.40
CA SER A 125 -5.82 13.30 1.41
C SER A 125 -7.04 12.57 1.99
N GLY A 126 -6.94 12.04 3.22
CA GLY A 126 -8.02 11.36 3.92
C GLY A 126 -8.12 9.86 3.67
N LYS A 127 -7.02 9.20 3.24
CA LYS A 127 -6.92 7.74 3.08
C LYS A 127 -7.40 6.96 4.30
N SER A 128 -6.87 7.25 5.49
CA SER A 128 -7.23 6.51 6.71
C SER A 128 -8.68 6.79 7.14
N THR A 129 -9.20 8.00 6.90
CA THR A 129 -10.63 8.31 7.10
C THR A 129 -11.51 7.49 6.16
N LEU A 130 -11.12 7.38 4.89
CA LEU A 130 -11.82 6.56 3.91
C LEU A 130 -11.75 5.06 4.27
N LEU A 131 -10.58 4.57 4.66
CA LEU A 131 -10.37 3.19 5.10
C LEU A 131 -11.30 2.84 6.27
N ASN A 132 -11.35 3.70 7.30
CA ASN A 132 -12.22 3.52 8.46
C ASN A 132 -13.72 3.52 8.11
N ARG A 133 -14.11 4.18 7.02
CA ARG A 133 -15.49 4.21 6.57
C ARG A 133 -15.84 3.01 5.69
N LEU A 134 -14.90 2.55 4.88
CA LEU A 134 -15.08 1.38 4.02
C LEU A 134 -15.02 0.07 4.83
N CYS A 135 -14.20 0.04 5.88
CA CYS A 135 -14.04 -1.08 6.79
C CYS A 135 -14.73 -0.78 8.10
N SER A 136 -15.74 -1.56 8.49
CA SER A 136 -16.30 -1.51 9.84
C SER A 136 -15.16 -1.64 10.86
N ALA A 137 -15.08 -0.70 11.81
CA ALA A 137 -13.90 -0.43 12.63
C ALA A 137 -13.38 -1.62 13.47
N ASP A 138 -14.17 -2.70 13.60
CA ASP A 138 -13.94 -3.77 14.59
C ASP A 138 -13.48 -5.12 14.01
N LEU A 139 -13.30 -5.27 12.68
CA LEU A 139 -12.91 -6.54 12.06
C LEU A 139 -11.44 -6.51 11.58
N LEU A 140 -10.52 -6.60 12.55
CA LEU A 140 -9.17 -7.11 12.29
C LEU A 140 -9.29 -8.59 11.93
N VAL A 141 -8.93 -8.96 10.70
CA VAL A 141 -8.80 -10.37 10.34
C VAL A 141 -7.42 -10.82 10.80
N GLU A 142 -7.36 -11.35 12.01
CA GLU A 142 -6.41 -12.41 12.30
C GLU A 142 -7.09 -13.72 11.94
N ASP A 143 -6.69 -14.32 10.81
CA ASP A 143 -6.22 -15.71 10.86
C ASP A 143 -5.61 -16.19 9.53
N LYS A 144 -4.43 -16.83 9.69
CA LYS A 144 -3.69 -17.71 8.78
C LYS A 144 -2.75 -17.10 7.71
N LEU A 145 -1.46 -17.33 8.00
CA LEU A 145 -0.31 -17.48 7.10
C LEU A 145 0.22 -16.26 6.32
N PHE A 146 -0.05 -15.03 6.74
CA PHE A 146 0.78 -13.86 6.37
C PHE A 146 0.92 -12.84 7.52
N ALA A 147 0.92 -13.35 8.75
CA ALA A 147 1.14 -12.57 9.97
C ALA A 147 2.61 -12.12 10.07
N THR A 148 2.94 -11.02 9.39
CA THR A 148 3.99 -10.12 9.85
C THR A 148 3.43 -8.71 9.85
N LEU A 149 3.48 -8.09 11.02
CA LEU A 149 2.92 -6.79 11.33
C LEU A 149 3.39 -5.66 10.40
N SER A 150 2.43 -4.74 10.18
CA SER A 150 2.49 -3.29 9.91
C SER A 150 2.06 -2.71 8.54
N THR A 151 1.05 -3.32 7.91
CA THR A 151 -0.02 -2.61 7.22
C THR A 151 -1.32 -3.26 7.67
N ALA A 152 -2.25 -2.51 8.26
CA ALA A 152 -3.52 -3.08 8.72
C ALA A 152 -4.34 -3.48 7.50
N VAL A 153 -4.21 -4.74 7.06
CA VAL A 153 -5.17 -5.33 6.13
C VAL A 153 -6.48 -5.40 6.89
N ARG A 154 -7.47 -4.64 6.44
CA ARG A 154 -8.78 -4.61 7.07
C ARG A 154 -9.79 -5.27 6.17
N ARG A 155 -10.69 -6.05 6.76
CA ARG A 155 -11.80 -6.61 6.02
C ARG A 155 -12.93 -5.59 6.01
N GLY A 156 -13.40 -5.29 4.81
CA GLY A 156 -14.59 -4.50 4.58
C GLY A 156 -15.53 -5.22 3.63
N GLU A 157 -16.59 -4.52 3.26
CA GLU A 157 -17.48 -4.95 2.19
C GLU A 157 -17.39 -3.93 1.06
N VAL A 158 -17.47 -4.36 -0.20
CA VAL A 158 -17.61 -3.44 -1.34
C VAL A 158 -19.07 -3.02 -1.43
N THR A 159 -19.94 -4.01 -1.58
CA THR A 159 -21.41 -3.90 -1.50
C THR A 159 -21.92 -4.86 -0.42
N PRO A 160 -23.15 -4.68 0.10
CA PRO A 160 -23.70 -5.58 1.11
C PRO A 160 -23.52 -7.05 0.75
N GLY A 161 -22.78 -7.78 1.59
CA GLY A 161 -22.51 -9.20 1.41
C GLY A 161 -21.40 -9.53 0.40
N ARG A 162 -20.62 -8.58 -0.14
CA ARG A 162 -19.42 -8.85 -0.96
C ARG A 162 -18.15 -8.40 -0.22
N PRO A 163 -17.49 -9.31 0.53
CA PRO A 163 -16.31 -8.97 1.30
C PRO A 163 -15.10 -8.64 0.41
N ALA A 164 -14.25 -7.72 0.89
CA ALA A 164 -12.97 -7.37 0.29
C ALA A 164 -11.93 -7.06 1.37
N LEU A 165 -10.66 -7.14 0.98
CA LEU A 165 -9.54 -6.75 1.82
C LEU A 165 -9.06 -5.37 1.39
N PHE A 166 -8.89 -4.47 2.35
CA PHE A 166 -8.37 -3.13 2.13
C PHE A 166 -7.00 -2.98 2.79
N ILE A 167 -6.06 -2.39 2.06
CA ILE A 167 -4.73 -2.06 2.57
C ILE A 167 -4.56 -0.54 2.52
N ASP A 168 -4.25 0.05 3.68
CA ASP A 168 -3.73 1.42 3.75
C ASP A 168 -2.24 1.41 3.40
N THR A 169 -1.84 2.21 2.43
CA THR A 169 -0.43 2.39 2.10
C THR A 169 0.11 3.65 2.76
N VAL A 170 1.44 3.72 2.89
CA VAL A 170 2.09 4.95 3.34
C VAL A 170 1.69 6.11 2.42
N GLY A 171 1.33 7.24 3.02
CA GLY A 171 0.95 8.43 2.27
C GLY A 171 2.14 9.06 1.54
N PHE A 172 1.90 9.56 0.33
CA PHE A 172 2.89 10.36 -0.40
C PHE A 172 3.19 11.65 0.35
N ILE A 173 4.47 12.05 0.33
CA ILE A 173 4.96 13.25 0.99
C ILE A 173 5.59 14.15 -0.08
N ARG A 174 5.28 15.45 -0.02
CA ARG A 174 5.84 16.44 -0.97
C ARG A 174 7.36 16.51 -0.85
N ASP A 175 8.05 16.78 -1.95
CA ASP A 175 9.50 16.99 -2.00
C ASP A 175 10.31 15.84 -1.37
N LEU A 176 9.87 14.59 -1.61
CA LEU A 176 10.60 13.44 -1.11
C LEU A 176 11.99 13.41 -1.76
N PRO A 177 13.09 13.44 -0.98
CA PRO A 177 14.43 13.38 -1.55
C PRO A 177 14.62 12.13 -2.41
N HIS A 178 15.26 12.26 -3.58
CA HIS A 178 15.43 11.14 -4.53
C HIS A 178 16.01 9.86 -3.93
N HIS A 179 16.89 9.97 -2.92
CA HIS A 179 17.49 8.81 -2.26
C HIS A 179 16.53 8.02 -1.35
N LEU A 180 15.35 8.58 -1.04
CA LEU A 180 14.29 7.95 -0.25
C LEU A 180 13.18 7.34 -1.12
N VAL A 181 13.12 7.72 -2.40
CA VAL A 181 12.11 7.22 -3.35
C VAL A 181 12.10 5.69 -3.42
N PRO A 182 13.26 4.98 -3.48
CA PRO A 182 13.24 3.51 -3.49
C PRO A 182 12.67 2.90 -2.20
N ALA A 183 13.00 3.46 -1.03
CA ALA A 183 12.47 2.99 0.24
C ALA A 183 10.97 3.22 0.36
N PHE A 184 10.49 4.36 -0.12
CA PHE A 184 9.07 4.68 -0.19
C PHE A 184 8.33 3.76 -1.16
N ALA A 185 8.85 3.56 -2.38
CA ALA A 185 8.26 2.66 -3.36
C ALA A 185 8.14 1.23 -2.81
N SER A 186 9.12 0.74 -2.06
CA SER A 186 9.04 -0.57 -1.41
C SER A 186 7.97 -0.66 -0.33
N THR A 187 7.56 0.46 0.29
CA THR A 187 6.38 0.48 1.17
C THR A 187 5.05 0.50 0.40
N LEU A 188 5.07 0.84 -0.89
CA LEU A 188 3.92 0.79 -1.80
C LEU A 188 3.82 -0.53 -2.58
N GLU A 189 4.80 -1.43 -2.47
CA GLU A 189 4.78 -2.72 -3.16
C GLU A 189 3.55 -3.57 -2.84
N ALA A 190 2.92 -3.38 -1.68
CA ALA A 190 1.63 -4.01 -1.37
C ALA A 190 0.54 -3.64 -2.40
N ALA A 191 0.64 -2.47 -3.04
CA ALA A 191 -0.26 -2.06 -4.11
C ALA A 191 -0.01 -2.82 -5.43
N GLN A 192 1.15 -3.44 -5.64
CA GLN A 192 1.38 -4.33 -6.79
C GLN A 192 0.51 -5.59 -6.74
N GLU A 193 0.11 -5.98 -5.53
CA GLU A 193 -0.67 -7.20 -5.30
C GLU A 193 -2.17 -6.93 -5.32
N ALA A 194 -2.57 -5.66 -5.37
CA ALA A 194 -3.97 -5.26 -5.36
C ALA A 194 -4.65 -5.63 -6.69
N ASP A 195 -5.91 -6.03 -6.60
CA ASP A 195 -6.81 -6.16 -7.75
C ASP A 195 -7.37 -4.78 -8.18
N LEU A 196 -7.37 -3.79 -7.29
CA LEU A 196 -7.80 -2.41 -7.54
C LEU A 196 -7.01 -1.43 -6.68
N ILE A 197 -6.63 -0.28 -7.25
CA ILE A 197 -6.04 0.84 -6.51
C ILE A 197 -7.02 1.99 -6.43
N LEU A 198 -7.29 2.46 -5.21
CA LEU A 198 -8.01 3.71 -4.96
C LEU A 198 -7.00 4.83 -4.78
N HIS A 199 -6.95 5.74 -5.75
CA HIS A 199 -6.09 6.90 -5.70
C HIS A 199 -6.82 8.10 -5.09
N VAL A 200 -6.60 8.30 -3.79
CA VAL A 200 -7.27 9.33 -3.00
C VAL A 200 -6.53 10.65 -3.09
N THR A 201 -7.16 11.64 -3.72
CA THR A 201 -6.66 13.01 -3.90
C THR A 201 -7.50 13.98 -3.07
N ASP A 202 -6.86 14.98 -2.45
CA ASP A 202 -7.55 16.07 -1.77
C ASP A 202 -8.11 17.06 -2.80
N ALA A 203 -9.44 17.10 -2.94
CA ALA A 203 -10.11 17.96 -3.92
C ALA A 203 -9.92 19.45 -3.63
N ALA A 204 -9.72 19.83 -2.36
CA ALA A 204 -9.54 21.21 -1.92
C ALA A 204 -8.07 21.66 -1.95
N SER A 205 -7.14 20.76 -2.27
CA SER A 205 -5.71 21.11 -2.35
C SER A 205 -5.46 22.02 -3.54
N PRO A 206 -4.80 23.19 -3.37
CA PRO A 206 -4.39 24.02 -4.50
C PRO A 206 -3.37 23.32 -5.40
N ASN A 207 -2.71 22.26 -4.90
CA ASN A 207 -1.72 21.48 -5.63
C ASN A 207 -2.28 20.12 -6.11
N ARG A 208 -3.61 19.94 -6.08
CA ARG A 208 -4.30 18.67 -6.40
C ARG A 208 -3.77 17.98 -7.65
N ASP A 209 -3.63 18.71 -8.76
CA ASP A 209 -3.25 18.12 -10.05
C ASP A 209 -1.77 17.70 -10.07
N ALA A 210 -0.90 18.46 -9.41
CA ALA A 210 0.52 18.12 -9.28
C ALA A 210 0.71 16.92 -8.34
N GLU A 211 -0.01 16.89 -7.22
CA GLU A 211 -0.03 15.78 -6.27
C GLU A 211 -0.55 14.51 -6.95
N HIS A 212 -1.66 14.59 -7.71
CA HIS A 212 -2.19 13.46 -8.47
C HIS A 212 -1.16 12.89 -9.46
N ARG A 213 -0.53 13.78 -10.25
CA ARG A 213 0.46 13.38 -11.24
C ARG A 213 1.68 12.71 -10.60
N ALA A 214 2.19 13.26 -9.50
CA ALA A 214 3.35 12.71 -8.80
C ALA A 214 3.09 11.28 -8.27
N VAL A 215 1.87 10.99 -7.78
CA VAL A 215 1.48 9.64 -7.38
C VAL A 215 1.47 8.70 -8.59
N ARG A 216 0.79 9.10 -9.67
CA ARG A 216 0.70 8.31 -10.91
C ARG A 216 2.07 8.00 -11.51
N GLU A 217 2.96 8.98 -11.56
CA GLU A 217 4.33 8.82 -12.04
C GLU A 217 5.12 7.85 -11.16
N THR A 218 5.03 7.98 -9.83
CA THR A 218 5.75 7.08 -8.92
C THR A 218 5.25 5.65 -9.01
N LEU A 219 3.92 5.46 -9.06
CA LEU A 219 3.33 4.15 -9.26
C LEU A 219 3.83 3.51 -10.56
N THR A 220 3.79 4.25 -11.67
CA THR A 220 4.21 3.75 -12.98
C THR A 220 5.72 3.49 -13.05
N ALA A 221 6.54 4.41 -12.55
CA ALA A 221 7.99 4.40 -12.74
C ALA A 221 8.78 3.65 -11.66
N GLN A 222 8.18 3.37 -10.49
CA GLN A 222 8.88 2.73 -9.36
C GLN A 222 8.16 1.50 -8.82
N VAL A 223 6.83 1.41 -9.00
CA VAL A 223 6.03 0.30 -8.49
C VAL A 223 5.66 -0.68 -9.61
N PHE A 224 5.41 -0.23 -10.84
CA PHE A 224 5.01 -1.09 -11.97
C PHE A 224 6.09 -1.23 -13.05
N THR A 225 7.35 -1.43 -12.64
CA THR A 225 8.52 -1.39 -13.54
C THR A 225 8.71 -2.64 -14.41
N ASP A 226 8.10 -3.77 -14.07
CA ASP A 226 8.56 -5.10 -14.53
C ASP A 226 7.63 -5.75 -15.57
N GLY A 227 7.12 -4.97 -16.54
CA GLY A 227 6.28 -5.50 -17.64
C GLY A 227 4.90 -6.01 -17.19
N THR A 228 4.46 -5.57 -16.02
CA THR A 228 3.24 -6.01 -15.36
C THR A 228 2.06 -5.19 -15.86
N VAL A 229 0.92 -5.82 -16.18
CA VAL A 229 -0.32 -5.06 -16.35
C VAL A 229 -0.66 -4.45 -14.98
N PRO A 230 -0.62 -3.11 -14.83
CA PRO A 230 -0.95 -2.49 -13.57
C PRO A 230 -2.43 -2.76 -13.26
N PRO A 231 -2.80 -2.91 -11.98
CA PRO A 231 -4.19 -2.99 -11.61
C PRO A 231 -4.92 -1.70 -12.01
N PRO A 232 -6.24 -1.77 -12.25
CA PRO A 232 -7.04 -0.57 -12.48
C PRO A 232 -6.84 0.43 -11.33
N ILE A 233 -6.78 1.71 -11.69
CA ILE A 233 -6.65 2.81 -10.72
C ILE A 233 -7.92 3.65 -10.82
N LEU A 234 -8.71 3.65 -9.74
CA LEU A 234 -9.89 4.49 -9.58
C LEU A 234 -9.51 5.76 -8.84
N ASP A 235 -9.65 6.92 -9.48
CA ASP A 235 -9.41 8.20 -8.83
C ASP A 235 -10.58 8.57 -7.90
N VAL A 236 -10.24 8.90 -6.66
CA VAL A 236 -11.18 9.23 -5.59
C VAL A 236 -10.84 10.62 -5.07
N LEU A 237 -11.74 11.57 -5.29
CA LEU A 237 -11.54 12.98 -4.98
C LEU A 237 -12.24 13.27 -3.67
N ASN A 238 -11.46 13.22 -2.59
CA ASN A 238 -11.95 13.37 -1.24
C ASN A 238 -12.01 14.85 -0.83
N LYS A 239 -12.83 15.15 0.19
CA LYS A 239 -13.12 16.51 0.67
C LYS A 239 -13.91 17.35 -0.35
N CYS A 240 -14.80 16.70 -1.10
CA CYS A 240 -15.68 17.41 -2.03
C CYS A 240 -16.61 18.41 -1.32
N ASP A 241 -16.79 18.28 0.00
CA ASP A 241 -17.53 19.24 0.85
C ASP A 241 -16.88 20.63 0.93
N LEU A 242 -15.60 20.76 0.57
CA LEU A 242 -14.84 22.01 0.66
C LEU A 242 -14.69 22.74 -0.68
N VAL A 243 -15.31 22.25 -1.75
CA VAL A 243 -15.12 22.75 -3.11
C VAL A 243 -16.45 22.92 -3.84
N GLU A 244 -16.54 23.97 -4.64
CA GLU A 244 -17.71 24.24 -5.48
C GLU A 244 -17.52 23.59 -6.86
N GLY A 245 -18.27 22.51 -7.12
CA GLY A 245 -18.33 21.83 -8.41
C GLY A 245 -17.31 20.70 -8.63
N GLU A 246 -17.65 19.79 -9.54
CA GLU A 246 -16.80 18.66 -9.95
C GLU A 246 -16.05 19.02 -11.24
N SER A 247 -14.75 19.29 -11.18
CA SER A 247 -13.93 19.65 -12.36
C SER A 247 -12.56 18.97 -12.41
N GLY A 248 -12.10 18.67 -13.62
CA GLY A 248 -10.71 18.26 -13.90
C GLY A 248 -10.41 16.75 -13.88
N PHE A 249 -11.38 15.89 -13.54
CA PHE A 249 -11.16 14.43 -13.43
C PHE A 249 -12.33 13.61 -13.99
N PRO A 250 -12.37 13.39 -15.31
CA PRO A 250 -13.40 12.56 -15.95
C PRO A 250 -13.36 11.13 -15.41
N GLY A 251 -14.48 10.64 -14.88
CA GLY A 251 -14.60 9.28 -14.32
C GLY A 251 -14.08 9.11 -12.89
N GLY A 252 -13.56 10.18 -12.26
CA GLY A 252 -13.23 10.20 -10.84
C GLY A 252 -14.48 10.24 -9.96
N VAL A 253 -14.39 9.67 -8.76
CA VAL A 253 -15.50 9.69 -7.79
C VAL A 253 -15.24 10.75 -6.73
N TRP A 254 -16.11 11.74 -6.66
CA TRP A 254 -16.07 12.81 -5.66
C TRP A 254 -16.77 12.36 -4.39
N ILE A 255 -16.07 12.39 -3.27
CA ILE A 255 -16.57 11.94 -1.97
C ILE A 255 -16.21 12.92 -0.86
N SER A 256 -16.96 12.84 0.24
CA SER A 256 -16.49 13.28 1.54
C SER A 256 -16.37 12.08 2.46
N ALA A 257 -15.15 11.62 2.71
CA ALA A 257 -14.91 10.53 3.67
C ALA A 257 -15.29 10.95 5.10
N ARG A 258 -15.29 12.26 5.41
CA ARG A 258 -15.67 12.76 6.73
C ARG A 258 -17.18 12.80 6.90
N GLU A 259 -17.90 13.36 5.93
CA GLU A 259 -19.37 13.50 6.01
C GLU A 259 -20.12 12.25 5.55
N GLY A 260 -19.46 11.37 4.79
CA GLY A 260 -20.07 10.18 4.20
C GLY A 260 -20.72 10.42 2.83
N THR A 261 -20.60 11.63 2.28
CA THR A 261 -21.16 12.01 0.98
C THR A 261 -20.59 11.13 -0.14
N ASN A 262 -21.47 10.60 -1.00
CA ASN A 262 -21.17 9.80 -2.19
C ASN A 262 -20.39 8.48 -1.94
N ILE A 263 -20.39 7.96 -0.71
CA ILE A 263 -19.68 6.70 -0.40
C ILE A 263 -20.36 5.49 -1.07
N ASP A 264 -21.68 5.51 -1.21
CA ASP A 264 -22.40 4.46 -1.96
C ASP A 264 -22.05 4.48 -3.45
N ARG A 265 -21.88 5.68 -4.03
CA ARG A 265 -21.38 5.85 -5.41
C ARG A 265 -19.96 5.29 -5.56
N LEU A 266 -19.08 5.53 -4.58
CA LEU A 266 -17.75 4.93 -4.57
C LEU A 266 -17.82 3.40 -4.50
N ARG A 267 -18.64 2.83 -3.61
CA ARG A 267 -18.86 1.38 -3.47
C ARG A 267 -19.34 0.75 -4.79
N ALA A 268 -20.28 1.39 -5.47
CA ALA A 268 -20.76 0.95 -6.78
C ALA A 268 -19.65 0.98 -7.84
N ARG A 269 -18.87 2.06 -7.91
CA ARG A 269 -17.74 2.16 -8.86
C ARG A 269 -16.64 1.15 -8.55
N ILE A 270 -16.35 0.86 -7.28
CA ILE A 270 -15.44 -0.23 -6.89
C ILE A 270 -15.97 -1.57 -7.39
N LYS A 271 -17.27 -1.85 -7.23
CA LYS A 271 -17.91 -3.07 -7.75
C LYS A 271 -17.68 -3.20 -9.26
N GLU A 272 -17.99 -2.15 -10.01
CA GLU A 272 -17.85 -2.13 -11.48
C GLU A 272 -16.40 -2.33 -11.95
N GLU A 273 -15.42 -1.71 -11.29
CA GLU A 273 -14.01 -1.89 -11.63
C GLU A 273 -13.51 -3.30 -11.29
N LEU A 274 -13.95 -3.89 -10.18
CA LEU A 274 -13.62 -5.27 -9.83
C LEU A 274 -14.29 -6.27 -10.79
N ASP A 275 -15.52 -5.99 -11.23
CA ASP A 275 -16.29 -6.83 -12.16
C ASP A 275 -15.78 -6.75 -13.60
N ARG A 276 -14.92 -5.78 -13.93
CA ARG A 276 -14.33 -5.65 -15.26
C ARG A 276 -13.46 -6.87 -15.56
N GLY A 277 -13.87 -7.66 -16.56
CA GLY A 277 -13.20 -8.92 -16.93
C GLY A 277 -13.63 -10.14 -16.10
N GLN A 278 -14.69 -10.02 -15.31
CA GLN A 278 -15.37 -11.14 -14.66
C GLN A 278 -16.47 -11.70 -15.57
N GLU A 279 -16.81 -12.97 -15.37
CA GLU A 279 -17.91 -13.62 -16.08
C GLU A 279 -19.13 -13.72 -15.16
N ARG A 280 -20.31 -13.37 -15.70
CA ARG A 280 -21.59 -13.57 -15.02
C ARG A 280 -22.02 -15.01 -15.28
N VAL A 281 -22.04 -15.81 -14.21
CA VAL A 281 -22.36 -17.24 -14.28
C VAL A 281 -23.51 -17.56 -13.33
N ARG A 282 -24.38 -18.49 -13.76
CA ARG A 282 -25.40 -19.07 -12.89
C ARG A 282 -24.85 -20.34 -12.28
N LEU A 283 -24.85 -20.41 -10.96
CA LEU A 283 -24.25 -21.49 -10.19
C LEU A 283 -25.30 -22.24 -9.37
N PHE A 284 -25.16 -23.56 -9.30
CA PHE A 284 -25.82 -24.40 -8.30
C PHE A 284 -24.83 -24.64 -7.15
N VAL A 285 -25.17 -24.17 -5.95
CA VAL A 285 -24.37 -24.31 -4.74
C VAL A 285 -25.05 -25.33 -3.82
N PRO A 286 -24.47 -26.53 -3.59
CA PRO A 286 -25.05 -27.49 -2.65
C PRO A 286 -25.01 -26.95 -1.22
N TYR A 287 -25.94 -27.38 -0.36
CA TYR A 287 -26.02 -26.90 1.03
C TYR A 287 -24.71 -27.05 1.82
N SER A 288 -23.91 -28.08 1.52
CA SER A 288 -22.59 -28.31 2.11
C SER A 288 -21.55 -27.24 1.75
N ALA A 289 -21.71 -26.56 0.61
CA ALA A 289 -20.78 -25.57 0.08
C ALA A 289 -21.21 -24.11 0.29
N ILE A 290 -22.43 -23.86 0.81
CA ILE A 290 -22.97 -22.50 1.00
C ILE A 290 -22.06 -21.62 1.87
N ALA A 291 -21.54 -22.16 2.97
CA ALA A 291 -20.67 -21.40 3.87
C ALA A 291 -19.36 -20.98 3.18
N LEU A 292 -18.76 -21.87 2.39
CA LEU A 292 -17.56 -21.58 1.61
C LEU A 292 -17.87 -20.57 0.49
N PHE A 293 -18.98 -20.75 -0.22
CA PHE A 293 -19.44 -19.84 -1.25
C PHE A 293 -19.64 -18.42 -0.72
N HIS A 294 -20.35 -18.25 0.40
CA HIS A 294 -20.53 -16.94 1.02
C HIS A 294 -19.22 -16.32 1.51
N ARG A 295 -18.25 -17.14 1.93
CA ARG A 295 -16.93 -16.65 2.33
C ARG A 295 -16.10 -16.14 1.15
N MET A 296 -16.17 -16.81 0.01
CA MET A 296 -15.34 -16.50 -1.18
C MET A 296 -15.99 -15.48 -2.11
N VAL A 297 -17.28 -15.64 -2.39
CA VAL A 297 -18.01 -14.87 -3.40
C VAL A 297 -18.93 -13.83 -2.75
N GLY A 298 -19.42 -14.13 -1.55
CA GLY A 298 -20.39 -13.28 -0.86
C GLY A 298 -21.84 -13.70 -1.11
N LYS A 299 -22.78 -12.75 -1.02
CA LYS A 299 -24.17 -12.96 -1.44
C LYS A 299 -24.26 -12.82 -2.96
N GLY A 300 -24.78 -13.84 -3.62
CA GLY A 300 -25.07 -13.75 -5.05
C GLY A 300 -26.36 -12.99 -5.35
N GLU A 301 -26.54 -12.65 -6.62
CA GLU A 301 -27.76 -12.06 -7.15
C GLU A 301 -28.80 -13.18 -7.40
N GLU A 302 -30.09 -12.88 -7.23
CA GLU A 302 -31.20 -13.81 -7.54
C GLU A 302 -31.09 -15.17 -6.81
N LEU A 303 -31.28 -15.16 -5.49
CA LEU A 303 -31.17 -16.36 -4.65
C LEU A 303 -32.45 -17.21 -4.75
N ASN A 304 -32.35 -18.40 -5.35
CA ASN A 304 -33.43 -19.37 -5.43
C ASN A 304 -33.05 -20.67 -4.71
N TYR A 305 -33.76 -21.01 -3.65
CA TYR A 305 -33.54 -22.26 -2.90
C TYR A 305 -34.28 -23.42 -3.58
N VAL A 306 -33.57 -24.50 -3.84
CA VAL A 306 -34.07 -25.69 -4.55
C VAL A 306 -33.70 -26.96 -3.77
N PRO A 307 -34.39 -28.09 -3.97
CA PRO A 307 -34.02 -29.34 -3.32
C PRO A 307 -32.56 -29.70 -3.62
N GLY A 308 -31.74 -29.81 -2.56
CA GLY A 308 -30.31 -30.14 -2.66
C GLY A 308 -29.36 -28.94 -2.65
N GLY A 309 -29.83 -27.69 -2.76
CA GLY A 309 -28.95 -26.52 -2.71
C GLY A 309 -29.61 -25.17 -2.99
N MET A 310 -28.82 -24.26 -3.54
CA MET A 310 -29.20 -22.90 -3.89
C MET A 310 -28.71 -22.58 -5.29
N GLU A 311 -29.60 -22.08 -6.14
CA GLU A 311 -29.23 -21.45 -7.40
C GLU A 311 -29.00 -19.96 -7.19
N THR A 312 -27.94 -19.43 -7.77
CA THR A 312 -27.65 -17.99 -7.71
C THR A 312 -26.85 -17.53 -8.91
N THR A 313 -27.05 -16.28 -9.31
CA THR A 313 -26.27 -15.61 -10.34
C THR A 313 -25.16 -14.81 -9.69
N VAL A 314 -23.91 -15.01 -10.12
CA VAL A 314 -22.77 -14.26 -9.60
C VAL A 314 -21.86 -13.78 -10.72
N THR A 315 -21.29 -12.59 -10.52
CA THR A 315 -20.17 -12.09 -11.31
C THR A 315 -18.89 -12.43 -10.55
N ILE A 316 -18.07 -13.32 -11.12
CA ILE A 316 -16.82 -13.77 -10.51
C ILE A 316 -15.68 -13.87 -11.52
N PRO A 317 -14.41 -13.72 -11.09
CA PRO A 317 -13.27 -13.97 -11.95
C PRO A 317 -13.24 -15.42 -12.45
N PRO A 318 -12.93 -15.68 -13.74
CA PRO A 318 -12.83 -17.05 -14.28
C PRO A 318 -11.88 -17.96 -13.49
N ALA A 319 -10.85 -17.39 -12.86
CA ALA A 319 -9.88 -18.10 -12.03
C ALA A 319 -10.47 -18.73 -10.74
N LEU A 320 -11.64 -18.26 -10.26
CA LEU A 320 -12.31 -18.85 -9.09
C LEU A 320 -13.17 -20.07 -9.46
N LEU A 321 -13.58 -20.22 -10.73
CA LEU A 321 -14.43 -21.31 -11.19
C LEU A 321 -13.86 -22.71 -10.89
N PRO A 322 -12.56 -22.99 -11.13
CA PRO A 322 -12.00 -24.31 -10.83
C PRO A 322 -12.02 -24.63 -9.33
N ARG A 323 -11.87 -23.63 -8.46
CA ARG A 323 -11.93 -23.82 -7.00
C ARG A 323 -13.35 -24.10 -6.53
N LEU A 324 -14.34 -23.37 -7.05
CA LEU A 324 -15.75 -23.60 -6.74
C LEU A 324 -16.21 -24.99 -7.22
N ARG A 325 -15.76 -25.43 -8.41
CA ARG A 325 -16.02 -26.79 -8.90
C ARG A 325 -15.47 -27.88 -7.97
N ARG A 326 -14.28 -27.69 -7.38
CA ARG A 326 -13.73 -28.63 -6.38
C ARG A 326 -14.56 -28.71 -5.10
N ALA A 327 -15.30 -27.65 -4.76
CA ALA A 327 -16.21 -27.62 -3.64
C ALA A 327 -17.60 -28.19 -3.96
N GLY A 328 -17.82 -28.71 -5.17
CA GLY A 328 -19.11 -29.26 -5.61
C GLY A 328 -20.09 -28.23 -6.16
N VAL A 329 -19.64 -27.00 -6.46
CA VAL A 329 -20.49 -25.99 -7.11
C VAL A 329 -20.51 -26.24 -8.62
N GLU A 330 -21.72 -26.38 -9.18
CA GLU A 330 -21.92 -26.63 -10.60
C GLU A 330 -22.28 -25.33 -11.34
N ILE A 331 -21.85 -25.23 -12.61
CA ILE A 331 -22.20 -24.09 -13.48
C ILE A 331 -23.41 -24.51 -14.33
N ILE A 332 -24.54 -23.87 -14.11
CA ILE A 332 -25.81 -24.17 -14.79
C ILE A 332 -25.80 -23.57 -16.20
N SER A 333 -25.34 -22.32 -16.35
CA SER A 333 -25.19 -21.65 -17.66
C SER A 333 -24.36 -20.35 -17.54
N PRO A 334 -23.72 -19.87 -18.62
CA PRO A 334 -23.29 -18.48 -18.70
C PRO A 334 -24.56 -17.60 -18.72
N ALA A 335 -24.68 -16.68 -17.78
CA ALA A 335 -25.83 -15.80 -17.73
C ALA A 335 -25.76 -14.84 -18.94
N ALA A 336 -26.85 -14.75 -19.71
CA ALA A 336 -26.93 -13.77 -20.77
C ALA A 336 -26.70 -12.36 -20.19
N SER A 337 -25.76 -11.62 -20.78
CA SER A 337 -25.46 -10.24 -20.38
C SER A 337 -26.76 -9.42 -20.39
N PRO A 338 -27.08 -8.65 -19.34
CA PRO A 338 -28.21 -7.74 -19.43
C PRO A 338 -27.94 -6.78 -20.60
N ARG A 339 -28.88 -6.72 -21.54
CA ARG A 339 -28.80 -5.80 -22.69
C ARG A 339 -28.61 -4.37 -22.16
N ARG A 340 -27.68 -3.68 -22.80
CA ARG A 340 -27.13 -2.34 -22.55
C ARG A 340 -28.06 -1.31 -21.94
#